data_AF-A0A6C0C7D0-F1
#
_entry.id   AF-A0A6C0C7D0-F1
#
_cell.length_a   1.000
_cell.length_b   1.000
_cell.length_c   1.000
_cell.angle_alpha   90.00
_cell.angle_beta   90.00
_cell.angle_gamma   90.00
#
_symmetry.space_group_name_H-M   'P 1'
#
loop_
_entity.id
_entity.type
_entity.pdbx_description
1 polymer ?
#
loop_
_entity_poly.entity_id
_entity_poly.type
_entity_poly.pdbx_seq_one_letter_code
_entity_poly.pdbx_strand_id
1 'polypeptide(L)'
;MLIRQINLIHPFDASDNIYFLIVGVQQKNESGQFIFPKQVLIDKNIFSVNNIGGKLSFRVYPPWSKPISKTSITIVIMADLILC
;
A
#
# COMPACT_ATOMS: atom_id res chain seq x y z
N MET A 1 -5.31 27.29 2.61
CA MET A 1 -4.85 27.05 1.23
C MET A 1 -3.32 27.14 1.25
N LEU A 2 -2.65 26.04 1.63
CA LEU A 2 -1.19 25.99 1.66
C LEU A 2 -0.71 25.35 0.36
N ILE A 3 0.14 26.10 -0.32
CA ILE A 3 0.71 25.81 -1.62
C ILE A 3 1.56 24.55 -1.47
N ARG A 4 1.19 23.48 -2.20
CA ARG A 4 1.93 22.21 -2.24
C ARG A 4 3.35 22.48 -2.75
N GLN A 5 4.36 22.19 -1.93
CA GLN A 5 5.75 22.32 -2.33
C GLN A 5 6.09 21.16 -3.28
N ILE A 6 6.13 21.46 -4.57
CA ILE A 6 6.10 20.53 -5.72
C ILE A 6 7.34 19.61 -5.84
N ASN A 7 8.27 19.65 -4.87
CA ASN A 7 9.58 19.00 -4.94
C ASN A 7 9.87 18.00 -3.79
N LEU A 8 8.91 17.65 -2.94
CA LEU A 8 9.09 16.62 -1.91
C LEU A 8 8.26 15.36 -2.19
N ILE A 9 8.93 14.21 -2.20
CA ILE A 9 8.30 12.89 -2.20
C ILE A 9 7.70 12.68 -0.81
N HIS A 10 6.37 12.55 -0.74
CA HIS A 10 5.62 12.37 0.51
C HIS A 10 4.57 11.26 0.35
N PRO A 11 4.16 10.58 1.44
CA PRO A 11 3.05 9.64 1.40
C PRO A 11 1.75 10.35 1.04
N PHE A 12 0.81 9.61 0.45
CA PHE A 12 -0.58 10.09 0.35
C PHE A 12 -1.15 10.33 1.75
N ASP A 13 -2.01 11.34 1.88
CA ASP A 13 -2.65 11.71 3.13
C ASP A 13 -4.12 11.27 3.19
N ALA A 14 -4.64 11.10 4.40
CA ALA A 14 -6.04 10.82 4.66
C ALA A 14 -7.00 11.91 4.12
N SER A 15 -6.51 13.11 3.82
CA SER A 15 -7.28 14.18 3.18
C SER A 15 -7.25 14.15 1.64
N ASP A 16 -6.35 13.38 1.01
CA ASP A 16 -6.31 13.27 -0.45
C ASP A 16 -7.57 12.60 -0.98
N ASN A 17 -8.06 13.00 -2.16
CA ASN A 17 -9.30 12.45 -2.74
C ASN A 17 -9.09 11.07 -3.41
N ILE A 18 -8.56 10.11 -2.63
CA ILE A 18 -8.29 8.72 -3.03
C ILE A 18 -9.10 7.81 -2.12
N TYR A 19 -9.93 6.95 -2.72
CA TYR A 19 -10.81 6.02 -2.00
C TYR A 19 -10.28 4.59 -2.01
N PHE A 20 -9.60 4.20 -3.10
CA PHE A 20 -9.02 2.88 -3.29
C PHE A 20 -7.63 2.99 -3.91
N LEU A 21 -6.73 2.12 -3.49
CA LEU A 21 -5.48 1.85 -4.16
C LEU A 21 -5.55 0.46 -4.78
N ILE A 22 -5.37 0.37 -6.10
CA ILE A 22 -5.41 -0.90 -6.83
C ILE A 22 -3.99 -1.21 -7.31
N VAL A 23 -3.48 -2.39 -6.96
CA VAL A 23 -2.16 -2.86 -7.39
C VAL A 23 -2.33 -4.10 -8.26
N GLY A 24 -2.10 -3.96 -9.56
CA GLY A 24 -2.07 -5.08 -10.50
C GLY A 24 -0.74 -5.82 -10.44
N VAL A 25 -0.78 -7.15 -10.43
CA VAL A 25 0.40 -8.01 -10.43
C VAL A 25 0.26 -9.06 -11.53
N GLN A 26 1.33 -9.28 -12.29
CA GLN A 26 1.38 -10.27 -13.35
C GLN A 26 2.73 -11.00 -13.31
N GLN A 27 2.70 -12.32 -13.39
CA GLN A 27 3.87 -13.18 -13.48
C GLN A 27 3.58 -14.37 -14.40
N LYS A 28 4.25 -14.44 -15.55
CA LYS A 28 4.05 -15.50 -16.56
C LYS A 28 2.55 -15.70 -16.87
N ASN A 29 1.96 -16.80 -16.39
CA ASN A 29 0.58 -17.20 -16.65
C ASN A 29 -0.37 -16.82 -15.49
N GLU A 30 0.15 -16.16 -14.45
CA GLU A 30 -0.59 -15.76 -13.26
C GLU A 30 -0.78 -14.23 -13.28
N SER A 31 -1.99 -13.78 -12.99
CA SER A 31 -2.29 -12.36 -12.85
C SER A 31 -3.37 -12.14 -11.82
N GLY A 32 -3.36 -10.97 -11.19
CA GLY A 32 -4.37 -10.60 -10.22
C GLY A 32 -4.21 -9.14 -9.79
N GLN A 33 -5.09 -8.72 -8.89
CA GLN A 33 -5.11 -7.36 -8.37
C GLN A 33 -5.34 -7.38 -6.87
N PHE A 34 -4.70 -6.46 -6.17
CA PHE A 34 -5.03 -6.11 -4.80
C PHE A 34 -5.83 -4.82 -4.80
N ILE A 35 -6.91 -4.77 -4.02
CA ILE A 35 -7.74 -3.59 -3.86
C ILE A 35 -7.72 -3.23 -2.39
N PHE A 36 -7.17 -2.05 -2.07
CA PHE A 36 -7.09 -1.55 -0.71
C PHE A 36 -8.00 -0.33 -0.55
N PRO A 37 -9.05 -0.42 0.28
CA PRO A 37 -9.80 0.76 0.70
C PRO A 37 -8.89 1.72 1.48
N LYS A 38 -9.14 3.03 1.35
CA LYS A 38 -8.37 4.08 2.04
C LYS A 38 -8.24 3.81 3.55
N GLN A 39 -9.30 3.37 4.20
CA GLN A 39 -9.30 3.12 5.64
C GLN A 39 -8.24 2.08 6.02
N VAL A 40 -8.13 0.98 5.26
CA VAL A 40 -7.11 -0.05 5.49
C VAL A 40 -5.70 0.53 5.34
N LEU A 41 -5.49 1.43 4.37
CA LEU A 41 -4.20 2.09 4.15
C LEU A 41 -3.83 3.04 5.30
N ILE A 42 -4.81 3.72 5.89
CA ILE A 42 -4.64 4.56 7.08
C ILE A 42 -4.34 3.67 8.31
N ASP A 43 -5.11 2.60 8.53
CA ASP A 43 -4.95 1.70 9.68
C ASP A 43 -3.59 0.98 9.66
N LYS A 44 -3.04 0.73 8.47
CA LYS A 44 -1.69 0.15 8.28
C LYS A 44 -0.57 1.22 8.28
N ASN A 45 -0.89 2.48 8.55
CA ASN A 45 0.01 3.63 8.54
C ASN A 45 0.80 3.76 7.21
N ILE A 46 0.12 3.49 6.09
CA ILE A 46 0.63 3.70 4.73
C ILE A 46 0.27 5.10 4.26
N PHE A 47 -0.99 5.50 4.47
CA PHE A 47 -1.39 6.90 4.30
C PHE A 47 -1.01 7.67 5.56
N SER A 48 -0.56 8.91 5.39
CA SER A 48 -0.37 9.85 6.49
C SER A 48 -1.73 10.38 6.97
N VAL A 49 -1.74 10.94 8.18
CA VAL A 49 -2.89 11.66 8.71
C VAL A 49 -2.42 13.05 9.11
N ASN A 50 -3.03 14.08 8.54
CA ASN A 50 -2.59 15.48 8.72
C ASN A 50 -1.11 15.69 8.34
N ASN A 51 -0.64 14.98 7.30
CA ASN A 51 0.75 14.94 6.83
C ASN A 51 1.77 14.38 7.83
N ILE A 52 1.31 13.65 8.85
CA ILE A 52 2.16 13.00 9.85
C ILE A 52 2.17 11.49 9.60
N GLY A 53 3.36 10.88 9.60
CA GLY A 53 3.52 9.44 9.38
C GLY A 53 3.36 9.02 7.92
N GLY A 54 2.82 7.82 7.70
CA GLY A 54 2.70 7.24 6.37
C GLY A 54 3.99 6.61 5.82
N LYS A 55 3.86 5.90 4.69
CA LYS A 55 4.95 5.20 4.02
C LYS A 55 4.98 5.56 2.54
N LEU A 56 6.18 5.70 2.02
CA LEU A 56 6.42 5.94 0.60
C LEU A 56 6.32 4.66 -0.24
N SER A 57 6.55 3.50 0.38
CA SER A 57 6.48 2.21 -0.29
C SER A 57 6.05 1.11 0.67
N PHE A 58 5.43 0.07 0.10
CA PHE A 58 5.10 -1.17 0.78
C PHE A 58 5.15 -2.30 -0.25
N ARG A 59 5.20 -3.55 0.23
CA ARG A 59 5.22 -4.73 -0.64
C ARG A 59 3.90 -5.47 -0.53
N VAL A 60 3.43 -5.99 -1.66
CA VAL A 60 2.34 -6.95 -1.77
C VAL A 60 2.90 -8.23 -2.38
N TYR A 61 2.44 -9.37 -1.86
CA TYR A 61 2.85 -10.69 -2.34
C TYR A 61 1.61 -11.43 -2.80
N PRO A 62 1.47 -11.74 -4.10
CA PRO A 62 0.37 -12.57 -4.54
C PRO A 62 0.54 -14.01 -4.01
N PRO A 63 -0.55 -14.80 -3.92
CA PRO A 63 -0.50 -16.15 -3.35
C PRO A 63 0.51 -17.09 -4.00
N TRP A 64 0.81 -16.88 -5.29
CA TRP A 64 1.79 -17.66 -6.06
C TRP A 64 3.25 -17.24 -5.85
N SER A 65 3.49 -16.11 -5.16
CA SER A 65 4.84 -15.67 -4.84
C SER A 65 5.37 -16.43 -3.62
N LYS A 66 6.49 -17.15 -3.78
CA LYS A 66 7.23 -17.70 -2.63
C LYS A 66 8.10 -16.60 -2.01
N PRO A 67 7.85 -16.16 -0.76
CA PRO A 67 8.73 -15.17 -0.13
C PRO A 67 10.12 -15.77 0.08
N ILE A 68 11.16 -15.08 -0.41
CA ILE A 68 12.54 -15.58 -0.51
C ILE A 68 13.26 -15.61 0.86
N SER A 69 12.70 -15.03 1.94
CA SER A 69 13.32 -15.12 3.27
C SER A 69 12.31 -15.00 4.42
N LYS A 70 12.55 -15.76 5.50
CA LYS A 70 11.82 -15.71 6.79
C LYS A 70 12.11 -14.44 7.62
N THR A 71 12.99 -13.56 7.13
CA THR A 71 13.43 -12.36 7.84
C THR A 71 13.12 -11.11 7.01
N SER A 72 11.83 -10.90 6.73
CA SER A 72 11.34 -9.68 6.09
C SER A 72 10.47 -8.90 7.08
N ILE A 73 11.10 -8.40 8.15
CA ILE A 73 10.49 -7.41 9.03
C ILE A 73 10.63 -6.07 8.32
N THR A 74 9.52 -5.57 7.78
CA THR A 74 9.07 -4.16 7.82
C THR A 74 8.06 -3.96 6.68
N ILE A 75 6.80 -4.19 7.05
CA ILE A 75 5.56 -3.87 6.33
C ILE A 75 5.31 -4.75 5.12
N VAL A 76 5.09 -6.01 5.44
CA VAL A 76 4.44 -6.96 4.56
C VAL A 76 2.93 -6.71 4.73
N ILE A 77 2.25 -6.16 3.71
CA ILE A 77 0.84 -6.52 3.60
C ILE A 77 0.86 -7.91 2.99
N MET A 78 1.00 -8.91 3.87
CA MET A 78 0.45 -10.20 3.53
C MET A 78 -1.02 -9.89 3.38
N ALA A 79 -1.54 -10.02 2.17
CA ALA A 79 -2.93 -10.38 2.02
C ALA A 79 -3.04 -11.80 2.59
N ASP A 80 -2.93 -11.94 3.91
CA ASP A 80 -3.38 -13.12 4.61
C ASP A 80 -4.89 -13.13 4.37
N LEU A 81 -5.27 -13.84 3.32
CA LEU A 81 -6.42 -14.73 3.31
C LEU A 81 -7.64 -14.24 4.12
N ILE A 82 -8.20 -13.09 3.77
CA ILE A 82 -9.58 -12.72 4.08
C ILE A 82 -10.09 -12.13 2.77
N LEU A 83 -10.51 -12.98 1.83
CA LEU A 83 -11.92 -13.36 1.71
C LEU A 83 -12.83 -12.13 1.77
N CYS A 84 -12.89 -11.43 0.64
CA CYS A 84 -14.15 -11.36 -0.10
C CYS A 84 -13.93 -12.06 -1.44
#